data_AF-A0A1U7S6C9-F1
#
_entry.id   AF-A0A1U7S6C9-F1
#
_cell.length_a   1.000
_cell.length_b   1.000
_cell.length_c   1.000
_cell.angle_alpha   90.00
_cell.angle_beta   90.00
_cell.angle_gamma   90.00
#
_symmetry.space_group_name_H-M   'P 1'
#
loop_
_entity.id
_entity.type
_entity.pdbx_description
1 polymer ?
#
loop_
_entity_poly.entity_id
_entity_poly.type
_entity_poly.pdbx_seq_one_letter_code
_entity_poly.pdbx_strand_id
1 'polypeptide(L)'
;MGFSYEKLFQEYLNETVTEVWVEDPYIRHVHQLYNFLRFCEMLVKGPCKVKTIHLLTSCGEGSEKSQQTSALEEIQQSVKNCGIKLDVSFSPSIHDREIRFNNGWMVKIGRGLDYFKKPQARFSIGYCDFDLRPCHETTVDIFHTKHTKKI
;
A
#
# COMPACT_ATOMS: atom_id res chain seq x y z
N MET A 1 -1.72 12.02 13.22
CA MET A 1 -2.69 12.59 12.24
C MET A 1 -1.87 13.33 11.19
N GLY A 2 -2.44 13.55 10.01
CA GLY A 2 -1.79 14.21 8.87
C GLY A 2 -0.91 13.29 8.03
N PHE A 3 -1.13 11.97 8.14
CA PHE A 3 -0.30 10.94 7.50
C PHE A 3 -1.13 10.01 6.63
N SER A 4 -2.11 10.52 5.87
CA SER A 4 -2.69 9.74 4.77
C SER A 4 -1.60 9.31 3.78
N TYR A 5 -1.88 8.30 2.96
CA TYR A 5 -0.93 7.90 1.92
C TYR A 5 -0.64 9.03 0.94
N GLU A 6 -1.65 9.81 0.56
CA GLU A 6 -1.47 10.95 -0.35
C GLU A 6 -0.40 11.91 0.21
N LYS A 7 -0.50 12.30 1.49
CA LYS A 7 0.52 13.14 2.14
C LYS A 7 1.88 12.46 2.28
N LEU A 8 1.90 11.16 2.57
CA LEU A 8 3.15 10.42 2.79
C LEU A 8 3.95 10.25 1.50
N PHE A 9 3.28 10.00 0.38
CA PHE A 9 3.93 9.64 -0.89
C PHE A 9 3.96 10.76 -1.93
N GLN A 10 3.27 11.88 -1.73
CA GLN A 10 3.16 12.98 -2.72
C GLN A 10 4.52 13.44 -3.28
N GLU A 11 5.58 13.49 -2.48
CA GLU A 11 6.89 13.98 -2.92
C GLU A 11 7.65 12.97 -3.81
N TYR A 12 7.27 11.69 -3.73
CA TYR A 12 7.94 10.59 -4.44
C TYR A 12 7.17 10.13 -5.68
N LEU A 13 5.92 10.57 -5.83
CA LEU A 13 5.03 10.28 -6.95
C LEU A 13 5.02 11.42 -7.95
N ASN A 14 5.42 11.12 -9.18
CA ASN A 14 5.38 12.05 -10.30
C ASN A 14 5.06 11.29 -11.61
N GLU A 15 4.97 12.01 -12.72
CA GLU A 15 4.59 11.44 -14.02
C GLU A 15 5.53 10.33 -14.52
N THR A 16 6.77 10.24 -14.01
CA THR A 16 7.72 9.20 -14.43
C THR A 16 7.45 7.86 -13.75
N VAL A 17 6.61 7.82 -12.71
CA VAL A 17 6.26 6.57 -12.04
C VAL A 17 5.24 5.82 -12.89
N THR A 18 5.65 4.66 -13.37
CA THR A 18 4.81 3.76 -14.19
C THR A 18 4.66 2.38 -13.58
N GLU A 19 5.51 2.01 -12.63
CA GLU A 19 5.52 0.68 -12.01
C GLU A 19 5.86 0.78 -10.52
N VAL A 20 5.11 0.02 -9.71
CA VAL A 20 5.17 0.05 -8.24
C VAL A 20 5.28 -1.37 -7.70
N TRP A 21 6.15 -1.58 -6.73
CA TRP A 21 6.24 -2.83 -5.96
C TRP A 21 5.87 -2.55 -4.51
N VAL A 22 5.01 -3.39 -3.95
CA VAL A 22 4.57 -3.35 -2.56
C VAL A 22 4.84 -4.71 -1.95
N GLU A 23 5.77 -4.76 -1.01
CA GLU A 23 6.06 -5.92 -0.18
C GLU A 23 5.51 -5.60 1.22
N ASP A 24 4.42 -6.27 1.61
CA ASP A 24 3.80 -6.10 2.92
C ASP A 24 3.16 -7.43 3.36
N PRO A 25 3.69 -8.11 4.41
CA PRO A 25 3.16 -9.39 4.84
C PRO A 25 1.76 -9.30 5.46
N TYR A 26 1.26 -8.12 5.81
CA TYR A 26 0.01 -7.98 6.56
C TYR A 26 -1.16 -7.48 5.72
N ILE A 27 -1.23 -7.79 4.43
CA ILE A 27 -2.44 -7.48 3.63
C ILE A 27 -3.42 -8.66 3.71
N ARG A 28 -4.04 -8.89 4.88
CA ARG A 28 -4.88 -10.08 5.13
C ARG A 28 -6.30 -9.76 5.57
N HIS A 29 -6.44 -8.94 6.60
CA HIS A 29 -7.74 -8.58 7.17
C HIS A 29 -8.42 -7.46 6.38
N VAL A 30 -9.74 -7.33 6.55
CA VAL A 30 -10.58 -6.36 5.85
C VAL A 30 -10.03 -4.93 5.93
N HIS A 31 -9.58 -4.46 7.10
CA HIS A 31 -9.04 -3.10 7.21
C HIS A 31 -7.71 -2.92 6.46
N GLN A 32 -6.91 -3.99 6.35
CA GLN A 32 -5.64 -4.01 5.62
C GLN A 32 -5.86 -4.06 4.11
N LEU A 33 -6.87 -4.80 3.66
CA LEU A 33 -7.33 -4.79 2.27
C LEU A 33 -7.82 -3.38 1.87
N TYR A 34 -8.58 -2.72 2.74
CA TYR A 34 -8.97 -1.32 2.52
C TYR A 34 -7.79 -0.35 2.56
N ASN A 35 -6.77 -0.62 3.38
CA ASN A 35 -5.52 0.16 3.37
C ASN A 35 -4.83 0.02 2.01
N PHE A 36 -4.70 -1.19 1.48
CA PHE A 36 -4.14 -1.41 0.14
C PHE A 36 -4.99 -0.78 -0.97
N LEU A 37 -6.32 -0.88 -0.89
CA LEU A 37 -7.22 -0.23 -1.84
C LEU A 37 -7.02 1.29 -1.85
N ARG A 38 -6.97 1.94 -0.69
CA ARG A 38 -6.68 3.40 -0.60
C ARG A 38 -5.31 3.77 -1.18
N PHE A 39 -4.32 2.90 -1.02
CA PHE A 39 -3.02 3.09 -1.65
C PHE A 39 -3.13 3.03 -3.18
N CYS A 40 -3.88 2.08 -3.73
CA CYS A 40 -4.17 2.01 -5.16
C CYS A 40 -4.96 3.25 -5.66
N GLU A 41 -5.96 3.72 -4.92
CA GLU A 41 -6.73 4.92 -5.26
C GLU A 41 -5.84 6.16 -5.38
N MET A 42 -4.86 6.30 -4.47
CA MET A 42 -3.86 7.37 -4.55
C MET A 42 -3.03 7.27 -5.84
N LEU A 43 -2.60 6.06 -6.24
CA LEU A 43 -1.84 5.86 -7.48
C LEU A 43 -2.66 6.13 -8.75
N VAL A 44 -3.98 5.89 -8.70
CA VAL A 44 -4.91 6.17 -9.80
C VAL A 44 -5.19 7.68 -9.92
N LYS A 45 -5.37 8.37 -8.79
CA LYS A 45 -5.73 9.80 -8.73
C LYS A 45 -4.51 10.72 -8.91
N GLY A 46 -3.34 10.28 -8.45
CA GLY A 46 -2.13 11.10 -8.38
C GLY A 46 -1.59 11.50 -9.77
N PRO A 47 -0.54 12.34 -9.80
CA PRO A 47 0.09 12.77 -11.05
C PRO A 47 0.83 11.64 -11.78
N CYS A 48 0.96 10.46 -11.17
CA CYS A 48 1.68 9.33 -11.74
C CYS A 48 0.88 8.59 -12.82
N LYS A 49 1.60 7.97 -13.77
CA LYS A 49 1.02 7.20 -14.88
C LYS A 49 1.23 5.71 -14.66
N VAL A 50 0.93 5.23 -13.44
CA VAL A 50 1.11 3.83 -13.06
C VAL A 50 0.34 2.91 -14.00
N LYS A 51 1.02 1.88 -14.49
CA LYS A 51 0.46 0.83 -15.36
C LYS A 51 0.49 -0.54 -14.70
N THR A 52 1.44 -0.77 -13.81
CA THR A 52 1.60 -2.07 -13.15
C THR A 52 1.88 -1.88 -11.67
N ILE A 53 1.18 -2.64 -10.84
CA ILE A 53 1.40 -2.76 -9.40
C ILE A 53 1.71 -4.23 -9.10
N HIS A 54 2.81 -4.48 -8.40
CA HIS A 54 3.19 -5.79 -7.90
C HIS A 54 2.98 -5.84 -6.40
N LEU A 55 2.06 -6.67 -5.93
CA LEU A 55 1.85 -6.93 -4.51
C LEU A 55 2.45 -8.28 -4.14
N LEU A 56 3.41 -8.27 -3.22
CA LEU A 56 3.90 -9.46 -2.53
C LEU A 56 3.41 -9.41 -1.07
N THR A 57 2.53 -10.34 -0.72
CA THR A 57 1.98 -10.45 0.64
C THR A 57 2.14 -11.87 1.16
N SER A 58 1.85 -12.08 2.44
CA SER A 58 1.79 -13.42 3.01
C SER A 58 0.35 -13.91 3.05
N CYS A 59 0.18 -15.23 2.95
CA CYS A 59 -1.14 -15.84 2.86
C CYS A 59 -1.73 -16.04 4.26
N GLY A 60 -3.00 -15.73 4.44
CA GLY A 60 -3.77 -16.13 5.63
C GLY A 60 -3.97 -17.65 5.70
N GLU A 61 -4.58 -18.11 6.78
CA GLU A 61 -4.91 -19.53 7.00
C GLU A 61 -6.43 -19.76 7.01
N GLY A 62 -6.87 -20.96 6.59
CA GLY A 62 -8.28 -21.35 6.64
C GLY A 62 -9.22 -20.37 5.91
N SER A 63 -10.25 -19.88 6.61
CA SER A 63 -11.24 -18.93 6.07
C SER A 63 -10.70 -17.52 5.83
N GLU A 64 -9.61 -17.13 6.49
CA GLU A 64 -8.95 -15.84 6.24
C GLU A 64 -8.36 -15.80 4.82
N LYS A 65 -7.77 -16.92 4.38
CA LYS A 65 -7.21 -17.07 3.04
C LYS A 65 -8.23 -16.82 1.95
N SER A 66 -9.41 -17.46 2.04
CA SER A 66 -10.45 -17.31 1.02
C SER A 66 -10.97 -15.88 0.95
N GLN A 67 -11.15 -15.22 2.11
CA GLN A 67 -11.54 -13.82 2.17
C GLN A 67 -10.47 -12.90 1.57
N GLN A 68 -9.20 -13.12 1.92
CA GLN A 68 -8.06 -12.36 1.40
C GLN A 68 -7.97 -12.48 -0.12
N THR A 69 -8.00 -13.70 -0.66
CA THR A 69 -7.90 -13.96 -2.10
C THR A 69 -9.07 -13.32 -2.84
N SER A 70 -10.32 -13.54 -2.41
CA SER A 70 -11.50 -12.96 -3.05
C SER A 70 -11.44 -11.43 -3.09
N ALA A 71 -11.06 -10.80 -1.97
CA ALA A 71 -10.97 -9.34 -1.91
C ALA A 71 -9.83 -8.78 -2.78
N LEU A 72 -8.69 -9.45 -2.84
CA LEU A 72 -7.58 -9.04 -3.71
C LEU A 72 -7.94 -9.21 -5.20
N GLU A 73 -8.70 -10.23 -5.56
CA GLU A 73 -9.24 -10.41 -6.92
C GLU A 73 -10.23 -9.29 -7.29
N GLU A 74 -11.11 -8.89 -6.37
CA GLU A 74 -12.01 -7.75 -6.56
C GLU A 74 -11.23 -6.44 -6.79
N ILE A 75 -10.21 -6.18 -5.95
CA ILE A 75 -9.32 -5.02 -6.12
C ILE A 75 -8.61 -5.09 -7.47
N GLN A 76 -8.10 -6.26 -7.85
CA GLN A 76 -7.41 -6.49 -9.13
C GLN A 76 -8.31 -6.17 -10.33
N GLN A 77 -9.57 -6.60 -10.33
CA GLN A 77 -10.51 -6.25 -11.39
C GLN A 77 -10.86 -4.75 -11.39
N SER A 78 -11.04 -4.16 -10.20
CA SER A 78 -11.36 -2.74 -10.07
C SER A 78 -10.25 -1.84 -10.64
N VAL A 79 -8.99 -2.09 -10.28
CA VAL A 79 -7.86 -1.29 -10.80
C VAL A 79 -7.59 -1.58 -12.28
N LYS A 80 -7.91 -2.78 -12.77
CA LYS A 80 -7.86 -3.11 -14.20
C LYS A 80 -8.82 -2.25 -15.01
N ASN A 81 -10.01 -1.95 -14.49
CA ASN A 81 -10.96 -1.04 -15.15
C ASN A 81 -10.42 0.40 -15.24
N CYS A 82 -9.48 0.77 -14.36
CA CYS A 82 -8.73 2.03 -14.43
C CYS A 82 -7.47 1.94 -15.33
N GLY A 83 -7.25 0.82 -16.03
CA GLY A 83 -6.10 0.61 -16.91
C GLY A 83 -4.79 0.25 -16.20
N ILE A 84 -4.87 -0.24 -14.96
CA ILE A 84 -3.72 -0.68 -14.16
C ILE A 84 -3.75 -2.21 -14.01
N LYS A 85 -2.64 -2.87 -14.32
CA LYS A 85 -2.43 -4.29 -14.03
C LYS A 85 -1.98 -4.44 -12.58
N LEU A 86 -2.69 -5.25 -11.80
CA LEU A 86 -2.25 -5.67 -10.47
C LEU A 86 -1.84 -7.15 -10.51
N ASP A 87 -0.57 -7.41 -10.20
CA ASP A 87 0.01 -8.75 -10.05
C ASP A 87 0.14 -9.06 -8.55
N VAL A 88 -0.55 -10.10 -8.07
CA VAL A 88 -0.53 -10.51 -6.66
C VAL A 88 0.24 -11.82 -6.52
N SER A 89 1.23 -11.83 -5.62
CA SER A 89 2.03 -13.01 -5.27
C SER A 89 2.00 -13.24 -3.77
N PHE A 90 2.02 -14.51 -3.38
CA PHE A 90 2.04 -14.91 -1.97
C PHE A 90 3.38 -15.57 -1.61
N SER A 91 3.96 -15.16 -0.48
CA SER A 91 5.14 -15.80 0.09
C SER A 91 5.01 -15.94 1.61
N PRO A 92 5.28 -17.13 2.19
CA PRO A 92 5.20 -17.33 3.63
C PRO A 92 6.42 -16.76 4.38
N SER A 93 7.52 -16.49 3.70
CA SER A 93 8.81 -16.12 4.31
C SER A 93 9.16 -14.64 4.18
N ILE A 94 8.19 -13.79 3.79
CA ILE A 94 8.42 -12.34 3.70
C ILE A 94 8.20 -11.69 5.07
N HIS A 95 9.13 -10.81 5.43
CA HIS A 95 9.07 -10.04 6.68
C HIS A 95 9.26 -8.54 6.43
N ASP A 96 9.85 -8.19 5.29
CA ASP A 96 10.15 -6.82 4.91
C ASP A 96 8.87 -6.07 4.55
N ARG A 97 8.88 -4.76 4.84
CA ARG A 97 7.80 -3.81 4.55
C ARG A 97 8.39 -2.72 3.68
N GLU A 98 8.26 -2.87 2.38
CA GLU A 98 8.96 -2.07 1.39
C GLU A 98 8.02 -1.68 0.25
N ILE A 99 8.03 -0.41 -0.11
CA ILE A 99 7.35 0.11 -1.28
C ILE A 99 8.41 0.69 -2.20
N ARG A 100 8.47 0.23 -3.45
CA ARG A 100 9.40 0.73 -4.46
C ARG A 100 8.66 1.35 -5.63
N PHE A 101 9.22 2.43 -6.14
CA PHE A 101 8.79 3.10 -7.35
C PHE A 101 9.89 2.98 -8.41
N ASN A 102 9.52 2.77 -9.67
CA ASN A 102 10.49 2.62 -10.76
C ASN A 102 11.30 3.89 -11.08
N ASN A 103 10.95 5.03 -10.49
CA ASN A 103 11.77 6.26 -10.54
C ASN A 103 12.95 6.26 -9.56
N GLY A 104 13.12 5.19 -8.78
CA GLY A 104 14.25 4.99 -7.87
C GLY A 104 13.96 5.28 -6.41
N TRP A 105 12.78 5.79 -6.06
CA TRP A 105 12.37 5.95 -4.67
C TRP A 105 11.94 4.62 -4.05
N MET A 106 12.31 4.44 -2.79
CA MET A 106 11.92 3.31 -1.97
C MET A 106 11.55 3.82 -0.58
N VAL A 107 10.44 3.32 -0.03
CA VAL A 107 9.91 3.71 1.28
C VAL A 107 9.73 2.45 2.10
N LYS A 108 10.39 2.39 3.26
CA LYS A 108 10.20 1.32 4.25
C LYS A 108 9.41 1.88 5.42
N ILE A 109 8.29 1.24 5.75
CA ILE A 109 7.42 1.67 6.85
C ILE A 109 7.46 0.60 7.92
N GLY A 110 7.81 0.99 9.14
CA GLY A 110 7.93 0.09 10.28
C GLY A 110 6.69 -0.74 10.56
N ARG A 111 5.49 -0.35 10.09
CA ARG A 111 4.21 -1.08 10.17
C ARG A 111 3.58 -1.42 8.81
N GLY A 112 4.29 -1.19 7.71
CA GLY A 112 3.74 -1.34 6.36
C GLY A 112 2.61 -0.35 6.13
N LEU A 113 1.56 -0.76 5.44
CA LEU A 113 0.36 0.04 5.23
C LEU A 113 -0.57 0.07 6.47
N ASP A 114 -0.32 -0.74 7.51
CA ASP A 114 -1.22 -0.86 8.68
C ASP A 114 -0.79 -0.03 9.91
N TYR A 115 -0.48 1.26 9.68
CA TYR A 115 -0.09 2.20 10.76
C TYR A 115 -1.25 3.05 11.30
N PHE A 116 -2.48 2.92 10.79
CA PHE A 116 -3.63 3.67 11.30
C PHE A 116 -4.28 2.99 12.52
N LYS A 117 -4.67 3.79 13.50
CA LYS A 117 -5.50 3.29 14.62
C LYS A 117 -6.93 3.04 14.14
N LYS A 118 -7.63 2.17 14.87
CA LYS A 118 -9.08 2.00 14.71
C LYS A 118 -9.81 3.34 15.00
N PRO A 119 -10.88 3.67 14.26
CA PRO A 119 -11.68 4.87 14.55
C PRO A 119 -12.33 4.76 15.93
N GLN A 120 -12.56 5.89 16.59
CA GLN A 120 -13.15 5.92 17.95
C GLN A 120 -14.61 5.43 17.95
N ALA A 121 -15.36 5.75 16.90
CA ALA A 121 -16.74 5.34 16.71
C ALA A 121 -17.08 5.20 15.22
N ARG A 122 -18.23 4.60 14.91
CA ARG A 122 -18.72 4.40 13.53
C ARG A 122 -18.86 5.71 12.73
N PHE A 123 -19.25 6.80 13.41
CA PHE A 123 -19.43 8.12 12.81
C PHE A 123 -18.51 9.14 13.49
N SER A 124 -17.20 8.88 13.44
CA SER A 124 -16.17 9.76 14.00
C SER A 124 -15.39 10.48 12.91
N ILE A 125 -14.91 11.68 13.22
CA ILE A 125 -13.97 12.40 12.35
C ILE A 125 -12.73 11.54 12.14
N GLY A 126 -12.29 11.45 10.90
CA GLY A 126 -11.22 10.56 10.48
C GLY A 126 -11.69 9.16 10.07
N TYR A 127 -13.00 8.85 10.05
CA TYR A 127 -13.48 7.55 9.56
C TYR A 127 -13.17 7.34 8.07
N CYS A 128 -13.48 8.34 7.21
CA CYS A 128 -13.21 8.28 5.78
C CYS A 128 -11.89 8.97 5.39
N ASP A 129 -11.61 10.13 5.98
CA ASP A 129 -10.39 10.89 5.71
C ASP A 129 -9.26 10.48 6.67
N PHE A 130 -8.24 9.82 6.12
CA PHE A 130 -7.14 9.26 6.89
C PHE A 130 -6.10 10.32 7.31
N ASP A 131 -6.16 11.55 6.80
CA ASP A 131 -5.41 12.67 7.38
C ASP A 131 -5.90 13.02 8.78
N LEU A 132 -7.19 12.81 9.06
CA LEU A 132 -7.76 13.07 10.37
C LEU A 132 -7.71 11.84 11.29
N ARG A 133 -7.19 10.70 10.80
CA ARG A 133 -7.09 9.46 11.58
C ARG A 133 -5.85 9.47 12.49
N PRO A 134 -5.98 9.10 13.78
CA PRO A 134 -4.83 8.83 14.63
C PRO A 134 -4.00 7.65 14.11
N CYS A 135 -2.67 7.73 14.24
CA CYS A 135 -1.76 6.67 13.80
C CYS A 135 -1.14 5.97 15.02
N HIS A 136 -0.68 4.73 14.81
CA HIS A 136 0.29 4.08 15.67
C HIS A 136 1.68 4.71 15.47
N GLU A 137 2.52 4.62 16.49
CA GLU A 137 3.94 4.94 16.35
C GLU A 137 4.59 3.98 15.34
N THR A 138 5.34 4.54 14.40
CA THR A 138 6.09 3.80 13.36
C THR A 138 7.20 4.69 12.84
N THR A 139 8.24 4.08 12.27
CA THR A 139 9.25 4.77 11.46
C THR A 139 8.86 4.73 9.99
N VAL A 140 9.33 5.72 9.24
CA VAL A 140 9.28 5.77 7.78
C VAL A 140 10.67 6.13 7.30
N ASP A 141 11.33 5.18 6.64
CA ASP A 141 12.68 5.33 6.10
C ASP A 141 12.59 5.46 4.58
N ILE A 142 13.16 6.54 4.05
CA ILE A 142 13.10 6.86 2.62
C ILE A 142 14.49 6.70 2.01
N PHE A 143 14.54 5.98 0.90
CA PHE A 143 15.75 5.68 0.16
C PHE A 143 15.59 6.08 -1.30
N HIS A 144 16.70 6.38 -1.96
CA HIS A 144 16.75 6.60 -3.40
C HIS A 144 17.90 5.81 -4.02
N THR A 145 17.64 5.12 -5.13
CA THR A 145 18.60 4.19 -5.78
C THR A 145 19.94 4.83 -6.13
N LYS A 146 19.98 6.13 -6.43
CA LYS A 146 21.22 6.92 -6.65
C LYS A 146 22.17 6.93 -5.44
N HIS A 147 21.66 6.70 -4.23
CA HIS A 147 22.42 6.76 -2.99
C HIS A 147 22.59 5.38 -2.32
N THR A 148 22.10 4.32 -2.96
CA THR A 148 22.29 2.93 -2.50
C THR A 148 23.27 2.22 -3.41
N LYS A 149 24.31 1.58 -2.85
CA LYS A 149 25.17 0.69 -3.63
C LYS A 149 24.34 -0.48 -4.13
N LYS A 150 24.34 -0.72 -5.45
CA LYS A 150 23.95 -2.03 -5.98
C LYS A 150 25.01 -3.03 -5.50
N ILE A 151 24.60 -4.00 -4.69
CA ILE A 151 25.42 -5.18 -4.38
C ILE A 151 25.34 -6.12 -5.59
#